data_AF-A0A1C6B329-F1
#
_entry.id   AF-A0A1C6B329-F1
#
_cell.length_a   1.000
_cell.length_b   1.000
_cell.length_c   1.000
_cell.angle_alpha   90.00
_cell.angle_beta   90.00
_cell.angle_gamma   90.00
#
_symmetry.space_group_name_H-M   'P 1'
#
loop_
_entity.id
_entity.type
_entity.pdbx_description
1 polymer ?
#
loop_
_entity_poly.entity_id
_entity_poly.type
_entity_poly.pdbx_seq_one_letter_code
_entity_poly.pdbx_strand_id
1 'polypeptide(L)' 'MDVLSRRSIREKLLCYFNQLAEKEGSRTFQLPFSLSMLADYIATDRSAMMRELKRLKEEGVLRSEGRRITLCTG' A
#
# COMPACT_ATOMS: atom_id res chain seq x y z
N MET A 1 -8.20 0.94 -12.33
CA MET A 1 -8.86 1.91 -11.42
C MET A 1 -7.84 2.97 -11.01
N ASP A 2 -8.21 4.25 -10.99
CA ASP A 2 -7.27 5.33 -10.67
C ASP A 2 -6.98 5.40 -9.16
N VAL A 3 -5.70 5.41 -8.77
CA VAL A 3 -5.29 5.44 -7.36
C VAL A 3 -5.62 6.78 -6.70
N LEU A 4 -5.46 7.89 -7.43
CA LEU A 4 -5.63 9.24 -6.89
C LEU A 4 -7.09 9.63 -6.73
N SER A 5 -8.00 8.99 -7.46
CA SER A 5 -9.45 9.14 -7.30
C SER A 5 -10.04 8.62 -5.98
N ARG A 6 -9.25 7.89 -5.18
CA ARG A 6 -9.71 7.31 -3.90
C ARG A 6 -9.75 8.35 -2.78
N ARG A 7 -10.76 8.26 -1.92
CA ARG A 7 -11.06 9.28 -0.89
C ARG A 7 -10.17 9.16 0.35
N SER A 8 -9.74 7.95 0.70
CA SER A 8 -8.92 7.69 1.88
C SER A 8 -7.53 7.14 1.53
N ILE A 9 -6.55 7.40 2.41
CA ILE A 9 -5.20 6.83 2.33
C ILE A 9 -5.26 5.30 2.24
N ARG A 10 -6.16 4.69 3.01
CA ARG A 10 -6.41 3.25 3.01
C ARG A 10 -6.77 2.75 1.60
N GLU A 11 -7.78 3.34 0.99
CA GLU A 11 -8.22 2.95 -0.35
C GLU A 11 -7.12 3.20 -1.39
N LYS A 12 -6.37 4.30 -1.28
CA LYS A 12 -5.23 4.60 -2.17
C LYS A 12 -4.17 3.50 -2.09
N LEU A 13 -3.74 3.15 -0.87
CA LEU A 13 -2.76 2.09 -0.62
C LEU A 13 -3.24 0.75 -1.15
N LEU A 14 -4.45 0.33 -0.80
CA LEU A 14 -5.01 -0.95 -1.26
C LEU A 14 -5.19 -0.97 -2.77
N CYS A 15 -5.64 0.12 -3.39
CA CYS A 15 -5.78 0.22 -4.84
C CYS A 15 -4.41 0.00 -5.53
N TYR A 16 -3.36 0.68 -5.06
CA TYR A 16 -2.02 0.54 -5.61
C TYR A 16 -1.42 -0.85 -5.38
N PHE A 17 -1.56 -1.38 -4.17
CA PHE A 17 -1.03 -2.69 -3.80
C PHE A 17 -1.72 -3.83 -4.57
N ASN A 18 -3.03 -3.76 -4.77
CA ASN A 18 -3.73 -4.76 -5.59
C ASN A 18 -3.29 -4.69 -7.06
N GLN A 19 -3.12 -3.48 -7.62
CA GLN A 19 -2.58 -3.35 -9.00
C GLN A 19 -1.19 -3.94 -9.14
N LEU A 20 -0.33 -3.74 -8.13
CA LEU A 20 1.02 -4.31 -8.15
C LEU A 20 0.98 -5.83 -7.98
N ALA A 21 0.11 -6.35 -7.11
CA ALA A 21 -0.08 -7.80 -6.95
C ALA A 21 -0.61 -8.47 -8.23
N GLU A 22 -1.57 -7.84 -8.91
CA GLU A 22 -2.09 -8.30 -10.20
C GLU A 22 -1.01 -8.31 -11.28
N LYS A 23 -0.21 -7.24 -11.34
CA LYS A 23 0.90 -7.12 -12.30
C LYS A 23 1.99 -8.18 -12.07
N GLU A 24 2.34 -8.46 -10.83
CA GLU A 24 3.35 -9.45 -10.46
C GLU A 24 2.80 -10.89 -10.44
N GLY A 25 1.46 -11.06 -10.55
CA GLY A 25 0.81 -12.36 -10.39
C GLY A 25 0.93 -12.97 -8.99
N SER A 26 1.26 -12.15 -7.98
CA SER A 26 1.57 -12.60 -6.62
C SER A 26 1.05 -11.62 -5.58
N ARG A 27 0.50 -12.14 -4.49
CA ARG A 27 0.06 -11.33 -3.33
C ARG A 27 1.22 -10.76 -2.52
N THR A 28 2.43 -11.29 -2.73
CA THR A 28 3.67 -10.78 -2.16
C THR A 28 4.50 -10.16 -3.25
N PHE A 29 4.84 -8.88 -3.10
CA PHE A 29 5.56 -8.10 -4.09
C PHE A 29 6.51 -7.11 -3.40
N GLN A 30 7.48 -6.61 -4.16
CA GLN A 30 8.39 -5.56 -3.71
C GLN A 30 7.98 -4.22 -4.28
N LEU A 31 7.93 -3.18 -3.44
CA LEU A 31 7.68 -1.84 -3.91
C LEU A 31 8.81 -1.38 -4.84
N PRO A 32 8.51 -0.84 -6.03
CA PRO A 32 9.52 -0.40 -6.98
C PRO A 32 10.30 0.84 -6.49
N PHE A 33 9.83 1.48 -5.42
CA PHE A 33 10.42 2.67 -4.82
C PHE A 33 10.29 2.66 -3.28
N SER A 34 10.84 3.70 -2.63
CA SER A 34 10.77 3.87 -1.19
C SER A 34 9.36 4.20 -0.70
N LEU A 35 9.07 3.93 0.57
CA LEU A 35 7.79 4.31 1.18
C LEU A 35 7.55 5.82 1.14
N SER A 36 8.60 6.64 1.22
CA SER A 36 8.49 8.10 1.06
C SER A 36 7.98 8.47 -0.34
N MET A 37 8.54 7.85 -1.37
CA MET A 37 8.09 8.07 -2.76
C MET A 37 6.67 7.52 -2.98
N LEU A 38 6.26 6.46 -2.27
CA LEU A 38 4.87 5.99 -2.28
C LEU A 38 3.90 7.05 -1.76
N ALA A 39 4.25 7.74 -0.67
CA ALA A 39 3.41 8.82 -0.12
C ALA A 39 3.25 9.96 -1.14
N ASP A 40 4.36 10.34 -1.76
CA ASP A 40 4.39 11.37 -2.79
C ASP A 40 3.54 10.92 -4.01
N TYR A 41 3.65 9.65 -4.43
CA TYR A 41 2.89 9.07 -5.54
C TYR A 41 1.38 9.06 -5.30
N ILE A 42 0.93 8.71 -4.08
CA ILE A 42 -0.51 8.70 -3.75
C ILE A 42 -1.02 10.06 -3.25
N ALA A 43 -0.19 11.10 -3.35
CA ALA A 43 -0.47 12.47 -2.92
C ALA A 43 -1.02 12.53 -1.48
N THR A 44 -0.22 12.06 -0.52
CA THR A 44 -0.57 12.07 0.91
C THR A 44 0.62 12.46 1.79
N ASP A 45 0.34 12.89 3.02
CA ASP A 45 1.36 13.04 4.05
C ASP A 45 2.00 11.68 4.42
N ARG A 46 3.33 11.67 4.54
CA ARG A 46 4.13 10.48 4.87
C ARG A 46 3.77 9.93 6.24
N SER A 47 3.56 10.80 7.23
CA SER A 47 3.25 10.39 8.59
C SER A 47 1.85 9.76 8.67
N ALA A 48 0.87 10.35 7.98
CA ALA A 48 -0.46 9.80 7.85
C ALA A 48 -0.47 8.45 7.12
N MET A 49 0.30 8.32 6.03
CA MET A 49 0.47 7.05 5.31
C MET A 49 1.09 5.97 6.20
N MET A 50 2.14 6.30 6.95
CA MET A 50 2.77 5.36 7.88
C MET A 50 1.85 4.90 9.00
N ARG A 51 1.06 5.82 9.57
CA ARG A 51 0.03 5.48 10.56
C ARG A 51 -1.02 4.53 9.95
N GLU A 52 -1.50 4.82 8.75
CA GLU A 52 -2.50 3.96 8.10
C GLU A 52 -1.92 2.58 7.73
N LEU A 53 -0.68 2.53 7.23
CA LEU A 53 0.01 1.28 6.94
C LEU A 53 0.21 0.43 8.22
N LYS A 54 0.47 1.08 9.37
CA LYS A 54 0.54 0.41 10.67
C LYS A 54 -0.81 -0.18 11.06
N ARG A 55 -1.91 0.57 10.93
CA ARG A 55 -3.27 0.07 11.20
C ARG A 55 -3.62 -1.12 10.32
N LEU A 56 -3.32 -1.06 9.02
CA LEU A 56 -3.54 -2.19 8.10
C LEU A 56 -2.78 -3.45 8.50
N LYS A 57 -1.60 -3.31 9.12
CA LYS A 57 -0.84 -4.44 9.67
C LYS A 57 -1.48 -5.00 10.94
N GLU A 58 -1.91 -4.13 11.84
CA GLU A 58 -2.58 -4.52 13.09
C GLU A 58 -3.94 -5.19 12.82
N GLU A 59 -4.67 -4.73 11.81
CA GLU A 59 -5.92 -5.32 11.32
C GLU A 59 -5.70 -6.64 10.55
N GLY A 60 -4.44 -7.01 10.26
CA GLY A 60 -4.13 -8.23 9.51
C GLY A 60 -4.43 -8.16 8.02
N VAL A 61 -4.71 -6.98 7.46
CA VAL A 61 -5.01 -6.78 6.03
C VAL A 61 -3.75 -6.92 5.16
N LEU A 62 -2.59 -6.58 5.71
CA LEU A 62 -1.31 -6.77 5.03
C LEU A 62 -0.18 -7.01 6.01
N ARG A 63 0.93 -7.53 5.50
CA ARG A 63 2.23 -7.58 6.18
C ARG A 63 3.23 -6.76 5.39
N SER A 64 4.16 -6.11 6.08
CA SER A 64 5.23 -5.35 5.44
C SER A 64 6.57 -5.66 6.09
N GLU A 65 7.58 -5.97 5.28
CA GLU A 65 8.98 -6.11 5.69
C GLU A 65 9.84 -5.18 4.83
N GLY A 66 10.14 -4.00 5.35
CA GLY A 66 10.80 -2.93 4.59
C GLY A 66 9.96 -2.51 3.38
N ARG A 67 10.45 -2.81 2.18
CA ARG A 67 9.76 -2.55 0.90
C ARG A 67 8.96 -3.75 0.38
N ARG A 68 9.02 -4.90 1.05
CA ARG A 68 8.25 -6.09 0.68
C ARG A 68 6.89 -6.01 1.33
N ILE A 69 5.83 -6.10 0.53
CA ILE A 69 4.44 -6.07 0.99
C ILE A 69 3.80 -7.41 0.64
N THR A 70 3.04 -7.96 1.59
CA THR A 70 2.23 -9.16 1.40
C THR A 70 0.79 -8.81 1.74
N LEU A 71 -0.11 -8.94 0.77
CA LEU A 71 -1.54 -8.75 0.99
C LEU A 71 -2.16 -9.99 1.62
N CYS A 72 -2.61 -9.86 2.86
CA CYS A 72 -3.37 -10.88 3.56
C CYS A 72 -4.85 -10.59 3.27
N THR A 73 -5.42 -11.21 2.24
CA THR A 73 -6.90 -11.26 2.19
C THR A 73 -7.33 -11.97 3.45
N GLY A 74 -8.19 -11.32 4.25
CA GLY A 74 -8.87 -11.97 5.36
C GLY A 74 -9.68 -13.17 4.89
#